data_AF-A0A7K4XJZ0-F1
#
_entry.id   AF-A0A7K4XJZ0-F1
#
_cell.length_a   1.000
_cell.length_b   1.000
_cell.length_c   1.000
_cell.angle_alpha   90.00
_cell.angle_beta   90.00
_cell.angle_gamma   90.00
#
_symmetry.space_group_name_H-M   'P 1'
#
loop_
_entity.id
_entity.type
_entity.pdbx_description
1 polymer ?
#
loop_
_entity_poly.entity_id
_entity_poly.type
_entity_poly.pdbx_seq_one_letter_code
_entity_poly.pdbx_strand_id
1 'polypeptide(L)'
;RAALAMGTAAPALLVLLSLRVTVCDAEDTCSEVKIVGLGDADRLAILQGCPGIPGVSGPKGEPGLPGTKGFCSTRGPAGCCRAQRLKADVLLGSVNTLYNSFHLISLICTEPRNCQELLSKGKILSGWYTIYPQDCNATTVFCDMDTDSGGWIVFQRRWDGSVNFLRDWDSYKRGFGNQLTEFWMGNDNIHLLTSLGPCELRVDLRDFENNYYFAKYASFRVLGESEKYRLVLGDFLGGNAGDSLSYHRDMPFSTTDQDNDMSSFNCATEYKGAWWYNDCHYSNLNGMYWMGAHGSYADGINWKTGKEYHYSYKQTEMKFRPV
;
A
#
# COMPACT_ATOMS: atom_id res chain seq x y z
N ARG A 1 28.90 -47.62 48.25
CA ARG A 1 30.37 -47.52 48.11
C ARG A 1 30.78 -48.37 46.92
N ALA A 2 30.98 -47.75 45.76
CA ALA A 2 31.49 -48.42 44.56
C ALA A 2 32.54 -47.49 43.95
N ALA A 3 33.79 -47.98 43.88
CA ALA A 3 34.85 -47.53 42.96
C ALA A 3 36.13 -48.32 43.26
N LEU A 4 36.61 -49.10 42.28
CA LEU A 4 38.01 -49.44 42.01
C LEU A 4 37.99 -50.13 40.63
N ALA A 5 38.42 -49.52 39.53
CA ALA A 5 39.78 -49.12 39.15
C ALA A 5 40.44 -50.17 38.23
N MET A 6 40.90 -49.69 37.06
CA MET A 6 42.11 -50.12 36.29
C MET A 6 42.08 -51.56 35.74
N GLY A 7 42.26 -51.85 34.45
CA GLY A 7 43.15 -51.27 33.43
C GLY A 7 44.16 -52.33 32.99
N THR A 8 44.62 -52.26 31.73
CA THR A 8 45.69 -53.04 31.01
C THR A 8 45.14 -54.08 30.01
N ALA A 9 45.70 -54.33 28.82
CA ALA A 9 46.72 -53.69 27.99
C ALA A 9 46.69 -54.38 26.60
N ALA A 10 47.06 -53.70 25.51
CA ALA A 10 47.98 -54.20 24.45
C ALA A 10 48.04 -53.24 23.23
N PRO A 11 49.21 -53.09 22.58
CA PRO A 11 49.45 -52.09 21.54
C PRO A 11 49.43 -52.66 20.11
N ALA A 12 49.03 -51.87 19.11
CA ALA A 12 49.29 -52.18 17.70
C ALA A 12 49.27 -50.94 16.78
N LEU A 13 50.45 -50.67 16.20
CA LEU A 13 50.79 -50.13 14.88
C LEU A 13 50.08 -48.91 14.23
N LEU A 14 50.95 -47.94 13.89
CA LEU A 14 50.91 -46.85 12.90
C LEU A 14 49.80 -46.85 11.83
N VAL A 15 49.15 -45.67 11.67
CA VAL A 15 49.07 -44.93 10.39
C VAL A 15 49.07 -43.42 10.69
N LEU A 16 50.09 -42.71 10.18
CA LEU A 16 50.15 -41.24 10.14
C LEU A 16 49.24 -40.75 8.99
N LEU A 17 48.08 -40.18 9.33
CA LEU A 17 47.25 -39.40 8.42
C LEU A 17 47.36 -37.92 8.80
N SER A 18 48.20 -37.21 8.06
CA SER A 18 48.31 -35.75 8.10
C SER A 18 47.08 -35.11 7.46
N LEU A 19 46.05 -34.84 8.24
CA LEU A 19 44.98 -33.92 7.87
C LEU A 19 45.46 -32.49 8.11
N ARG A 20 45.82 -31.79 7.02
CA ARG A 20 45.95 -30.33 7.03
C ARG A 20 44.56 -29.74 7.21
N VAL A 21 44.22 -29.40 8.45
CA VAL A 21 43.13 -28.47 8.74
C VAL A 21 43.68 -27.07 8.51
N THR A 22 43.28 -26.45 7.40
CA THR A 22 43.37 -25.01 7.24
C THR A 22 42.39 -24.38 8.23
N VAL A 23 42.90 -23.96 9.39
CA VAL A 23 42.20 -23.00 10.25
C VAL A 23 42.27 -21.67 9.50
N CYS A 24 41.14 -21.23 8.96
CA CYS A 24 40.98 -19.83 8.62
C CYS A 24 40.85 -19.08 9.96
N ASP A 25 41.91 -18.38 10.36
CA ASP A 25 41.80 -17.27 11.29
C ASP A 25 40.90 -16.21 10.63
N ALA A 26 39.65 -16.17 11.04
CA ALA A 26 38.86 -14.95 10.94
C ALA A 26 39.16 -14.17 12.22
N GLU A 27 39.84 -13.02 12.10
CA GLU A 27 40.04 -12.10 13.22
C GLU A 27 38.68 -11.73 13.82
N ASP A 28 38.44 -12.24 15.03
CA ASP A 28 37.38 -11.82 15.93
C ASP A 28 37.53 -10.33 16.25
N THR A 29 36.68 -9.50 15.65
CA THR A 29 36.39 -8.16 16.18
C THR A 29 34.94 -8.11 16.66
N CYS A 30 34.64 -8.91 17.69
CA CYS A 30 33.47 -8.67 18.53
C CYS A 30 33.90 -7.84 19.74
N SER A 31 33.40 -6.61 19.84
CA SER A 31 33.56 -5.78 21.04
C SER A 31 32.74 -6.38 22.18
N GLU A 32 33.43 -6.81 23.24
CA GLU A 32 32.83 -7.32 24.47
C GLU A 32 32.08 -6.19 25.20
N VAL A 33 30.74 -6.27 25.28
CA VAL A 33 29.93 -5.34 26.10
C VAL A 33 29.62 -6.01 27.42
N LYS A 34 30.27 -5.52 28.49
CA LYS A 34 30.05 -5.99 29.86
C LYS A 34 29.00 -5.12 30.54
N ILE A 35 27.83 -5.69 30.82
CA ILE A 35 26.78 -5.01 31.59
C ILE A 35 27.12 -5.13 33.08
N VAL A 36 27.30 -4.01 33.77
CA VAL A 36 27.47 -3.93 35.22
C VAL A 36 26.21 -3.32 35.84
N GLY A 37 25.59 -4.08 36.75
CA GLY A 37 24.77 -3.66 37.89
C GLY A 37 23.68 -2.58 37.69
N LEU A 38 22.42 -3.00 37.75
CA LEU A 38 21.25 -2.14 37.94
C LEU A 38 21.14 -1.73 39.42
N GLY A 39 21.18 -0.41 39.68
CA GLY A 39 20.69 0.23 40.89
C GLY A 39 19.67 1.30 40.51
N ASP A 40 18.59 1.40 41.28
CA ASP A 40 17.44 2.26 40.99
C ASP A 40 17.81 3.75 41.06
N ALA A 41 17.39 4.48 40.01
CA ALA A 41 17.65 5.89 39.68
C ALA A 41 18.96 6.18 38.94
N ASP A 42 18.94 6.15 37.59
CA ASP A 42 19.50 7.25 36.77
C ASP A 42 19.28 7.09 35.25
N ARG A 43 19.36 8.24 34.56
CA ARG A 43 19.05 8.48 33.14
C ARG A 43 19.99 7.75 32.19
N LEU A 44 19.44 7.22 31.09
CA LEU A 44 20.20 6.69 29.94
C LEU A 44 21.03 7.80 29.27
N ALA A 45 22.35 7.72 29.38
CA ALA A 45 23.28 8.49 28.56
C ALA A 45 23.75 7.63 27.37
N ILE A 46 23.26 7.96 26.17
CA ILE A 46 23.76 7.37 24.92
C ILE A 46 25.04 8.12 24.55
N LEU A 47 26.21 7.48 24.72
CA LEU A 47 27.46 8.01 24.19
C LEU A 47 27.50 7.74 22.68
N GLN A 48 27.16 8.78 21.91
CA GLN A 48 27.29 8.78 20.46
C GLN A 48 28.78 8.86 20.10
N GLY A 49 29.32 7.81 19.47
CA GLY A 49 30.68 7.81 18.94
C GLY A 49 30.87 8.91 17.88
N CYS A 50 32.08 9.46 17.77
CA CYS A 50 32.41 10.49 16.80
C CYS A 50 32.09 10.01 15.36
N PRO A 51 31.44 10.85 14.52
CA PRO A 51 31.19 10.51 13.12
C PRO A 51 32.50 10.22 12.38
N GLY A 52 32.53 9.14 11.61
CA GLY A 52 33.65 8.84 10.71
C GLY A 52 33.85 9.93 9.66
N ILE A 53 35.10 10.15 9.25
CA ILE A 53 35.46 11.13 8.22
C ILE A 53 34.74 10.75 6.91
N PRO A 54 34.04 11.68 6.24
CA PRO A 54 33.41 11.40 4.95
C PRO A 54 34.43 10.90 3.93
N GLY A 55 34.10 9.80 3.25
CA GLY A 55 34.92 9.28 2.15
C GLY A 55 35.10 10.31 1.05
N VAL A 56 36.28 10.31 0.41
CA VAL A 56 36.57 11.18 -0.73
C VAL A 56 35.52 10.99 -1.83
N SER A 57 35.04 12.11 -2.40
CA SER A 57 34.10 12.06 -3.52
C SER A 57 34.75 11.38 -4.73
N GLY A 58 34.04 10.42 -5.32
CA GLY A 58 34.50 9.72 -6.52
C GLY A 58 34.67 10.68 -7.71
N PRO A 59 35.49 10.30 -8.71
CA PRO A 59 35.68 11.11 -9.91
C PRO A 59 34.35 11.27 -10.66
N LYS A 60 34.15 12.46 -11.25
CA LYS A 60 32.98 12.78 -12.07
C LYS A 60 32.98 11.88 -13.32
N GLY A 61 31.87 11.20 -13.58
CA GLY A 61 31.69 10.37 -14.77
C GLY A 61 31.84 11.16 -16.07
N GLU A 62 32.30 10.50 -17.12
CA GLU A 62 32.47 11.13 -18.44
C GLU A 62 31.12 11.61 -19.01
N PRO A 63 31.12 12.73 -19.77
CA PRO A 63 29.91 13.20 -20.45
C PRO A 63 29.36 12.16 -21.44
N GLY A 64 28.06 11.93 -21.41
CA GLY A 64 27.38 11.05 -22.37
C GLY A 64 27.47 11.57 -23.80
N LEU A 65 27.54 10.64 -24.76
CA LEU A 65 27.59 10.95 -26.19
C LEU A 65 26.32 11.72 -26.64
N PRO A 66 26.45 12.69 -27.56
CA PRO A 66 25.29 13.40 -28.10
C PRO A 66 24.32 12.47 -28.82
N GLY A 67 23.02 12.59 -28.51
CA GLY A 67 21.95 11.83 -29.17
C GLY A 67 21.83 12.17 -30.67
N THR A 68 21.59 11.16 -31.49
CA THR A 68 21.37 11.31 -32.93
C THR A 68 20.04 12.02 -33.21
N LYS A 69 20.05 12.97 -34.16
CA LYS A 69 18.85 13.69 -34.61
C LYS A 69 17.87 12.71 -35.29
N GLY A 70 16.60 12.76 -34.89
CA GLY A 70 15.52 12.00 -35.52
C GLY A 70 15.27 12.42 -36.96
N PHE A 71 14.96 11.45 -37.82
CA PHE A 71 14.63 11.68 -39.23
C PHE A 71 13.22 12.28 -39.37
N CYS A 72 13.09 13.23 -40.30
CA CYS A 72 11.84 13.89 -40.64
C CYS A 72 10.98 12.99 -41.55
N SER A 73 9.67 12.97 -41.30
CA SER A 73 8.65 12.24 -42.06
C SER A 73 8.46 12.78 -43.48
N THR A 74 8.28 11.90 -44.46
CA THR A 74 7.71 12.25 -45.77
C THR A 74 6.30 11.69 -45.92
N ARG A 75 5.34 12.54 -46.34
CA ARG A 75 3.99 12.14 -46.78
C ARG A 75 4.07 11.48 -48.15
N GLY A 76 3.22 10.47 -48.38
CA GLY A 76 3.27 9.58 -49.55
C GLY A 76 2.61 10.12 -50.83
N PRO A 77 2.58 9.28 -51.89
CA PRO A 77 1.36 9.13 -52.68
C PRO A 77 1.03 7.65 -53.02
N ALA A 78 -0.24 7.43 -53.40
CA ALA A 78 -0.88 6.15 -53.66
C ALA A 78 -0.55 5.53 -55.04
N GLY A 79 -0.69 4.20 -55.15
CA GLY A 79 -0.77 3.47 -56.42
C GLY A 79 -0.81 1.94 -56.25
N CYS A 80 -1.98 1.33 -56.47
CA CYS A 80 -2.21 -0.12 -56.47
C CYS A 80 -1.42 -0.89 -57.54
N CYS A 81 -1.00 -2.12 -57.24
CA CYS A 81 -1.28 -3.30 -58.06
C CYS A 81 -0.90 -4.64 -57.38
N ARG A 82 -1.88 -5.55 -57.37
CA ARG A 82 -1.77 -7.03 -57.48
C ARG A 82 -1.19 -7.82 -56.29
N ALA A 83 -2.09 -8.35 -55.45
CA ALA A 83 -1.86 -9.57 -54.69
C ALA A 83 -2.82 -10.67 -55.21
N GLN A 84 -2.24 -11.84 -55.51
CA GLN A 84 -2.94 -13.03 -55.96
C GLN A 84 -3.91 -13.56 -54.90
N ARG A 85 -5.01 -14.14 -55.39
CA ARG A 85 -6.02 -14.87 -54.62
C ARG A 85 -5.38 -16.04 -53.87
N LEU A 86 -5.46 -16.05 -52.54
CA LEU A 86 -5.51 -17.29 -51.78
C LEU A 86 -6.97 -17.68 -51.65
N LYS A 87 -7.34 -18.81 -52.23
CA LYS A 87 -8.63 -19.47 -51.98
C LYS A 87 -8.58 -20.05 -50.57
N ALA A 88 -9.44 -19.55 -49.69
CA ALA A 88 -9.86 -20.29 -48.51
C ALA A 88 -11.32 -20.68 -48.76
N ASP A 89 -11.53 -21.94 -49.11
CA ASP A 89 -12.85 -22.53 -49.21
C ASP A 89 -13.47 -22.52 -47.81
N VAL A 90 -14.51 -21.70 -47.64
CA VAL A 90 -15.34 -21.67 -46.43
C VAL A 90 -16.32 -22.83 -46.54
N LEU A 91 -15.99 -23.95 -45.88
CA LEU A 91 -17.00 -24.90 -45.43
C LEU A 91 -17.59 -24.36 -44.12
N LEU A 92 -18.89 -24.08 -44.18
CA LEU A 92 -19.75 -23.72 -43.06
C LEU A 92 -19.56 -24.70 -41.89
N GLY A 93 -19.04 -24.21 -40.76
CA GLY A 93 -19.04 -25.00 -39.52
C GLY A 93 -18.00 -24.56 -38.49
N SER A 94 -18.26 -23.46 -37.77
CA SER A 94 -17.78 -23.26 -36.39
C SER A 94 -18.22 -21.91 -35.83
N VAL A 95 -19.47 -21.83 -35.38
CA VAL A 95 -19.96 -20.74 -34.53
C VAL A 95 -19.55 -20.96 -33.05
N ASN A 96 -18.77 -22.01 -32.75
CA ASN A 96 -18.46 -22.47 -31.37
C ASN A 96 -17.04 -22.14 -30.85
N THR A 97 -16.19 -21.47 -31.62
CA THR A 97 -14.78 -21.24 -31.22
C THR A 97 -14.54 -19.94 -30.46
N LEU A 98 -15.37 -18.91 -30.63
CA LEU A 98 -15.24 -17.65 -29.86
C LEU A 98 -15.91 -17.71 -28.48
N TYR A 99 -16.92 -18.57 -28.31
CA TYR A 99 -17.58 -18.81 -27.03
C TYR A 99 -16.68 -19.54 -26.02
N ASN A 100 -15.70 -20.32 -26.51
CA ASN A 100 -14.78 -21.07 -25.67
C ASN A 100 -13.60 -20.24 -25.14
N SER A 101 -13.20 -19.14 -25.79
CA SER A 101 -12.05 -18.34 -25.34
C SER A 101 -12.36 -17.51 -24.10
N PHE A 102 -13.54 -16.88 -24.03
CA PHE A 102 -13.98 -16.16 -22.82
C PHE A 102 -14.31 -17.12 -21.66
N HIS A 103 -14.87 -18.30 -21.98
CA HIS A 103 -15.23 -19.29 -20.97
C HIS A 103 -14.01 -20.05 -20.41
N LEU A 104 -12.93 -20.22 -21.19
CA LEU A 104 -11.66 -20.79 -20.69
C LEU A 104 -10.92 -19.82 -19.76
N ILE A 105 -10.90 -18.51 -20.03
CA ILE A 105 -10.19 -17.54 -19.17
C ILE A 105 -10.85 -17.49 -17.78
N SER A 106 -12.19 -17.53 -17.71
CA SER A 106 -12.92 -17.64 -16.44
C SER A 106 -12.68 -18.97 -15.70
N LEU A 107 -12.22 -20.02 -16.39
CA LEU A 107 -11.94 -21.34 -15.81
C LEU A 107 -10.49 -21.46 -15.28
N ILE A 108 -9.60 -20.50 -15.59
CA ILE A 108 -8.15 -20.59 -15.31
C ILE A 108 -7.73 -19.76 -14.09
N CYS A 109 -8.54 -18.80 -13.63
CA CYS A 109 -8.23 -18.06 -12.40
C CYS A 109 -8.90 -18.67 -11.16
N THR A 110 -8.26 -19.69 -10.59
CA THR A 110 -8.60 -20.26 -9.28
C THR A 110 -8.08 -19.43 -8.09
N GLU A 111 -7.40 -18.32 -8.40
CA GLU A 111 -6.78 -17.42 -7.44
C GLU A 111 -7.82 -16.53 -6.74
N PRO A 112 -7.58 -16.13 -5.48
CA PRO A 112 -8.53 -15.35 -4.70
C PRO A 112 -8.72 -13.94 -5.27
N ARG A 113 -9.97 -13.50 -5.36
CA ARG A 113 -10.35 -12.22 -5.97
C ARG A 113 -10.30 -11.03 -5.01
N ASN A 114 -10.31 -11.30 -3.70
CA ASN A 114 -10.32 -10.29 -2.65
C ASN A 114 -9.78 -10.87 -1.33
N CYS A 115 -9.63 -10.01 -0.31
CA CYS A 115 -9.15 -10.40 1.01
C CYS A 115 -10.09 -11.36 1.74
N GLN A 116 -11.42 -11.29 1.49
CA GLN A 116 -12.39 -12.21 2.08
C GLN A 116 -12.18 -13.66 1.60
N GLU A 117 -11.92 -13.85 0.30
CA GLU A 117 -11.61 -15.16 -0.26
C GLU A 117 -10.26 -15.69 0.25
N LEU A 118 -9.25 -14.83 0.40
CA LEU A 118 -7.98 -15.19 1.05
C LEU A 118 -8.19 -15.69 2.48
N LEU A 119 -9.01 -14.98 3.26
CA LEU A 119 -9.35 -15.36 4.63
C LEU A 119 -10.05 -16.73 4.68
N SER A 120 -11.02 -16.97 3.79
CA SER A 120 -11.72 -18.26 3.68
C SER A 120 -10.79 -19.43 3.32
N LYS A 121 -9.70 -19.15 2.60
CA LYS A 121 -8.63 -20.10 2.26
C LYS A 121 -7.58 -20.26 3.37
N GLY A 122 -7.81 -19.68 4.56
CA GLY A 122 -6.95 -19.84 5.73
C GLY A 122 -5.81 -18.82 5.85
N LYS A 123 -5.83 -17.71 5.10
CA LYS A 123 -4.89 -16.59 5.30
C LYS A 123 -5.42 -15.67 6.40
N ILE A 124 -4.97 -15.90 7.63
CA ILE A 124 -5.49 -15.22 8.83
C ILE A 124 -4.64 -14.04 9.33
N LEU A 125 -3.46 -13.82 8.76
CA LEU A 125 -2.58 -12.72 9.18
C LEU A 125 -2.81 -11.50 8.29
N SER A 126 -2.92 -10.31 8.87
CA SER A 126 -2.98 -9.07 8.11
C SER A 126 -1.64 -8.80 7.41
N GLY A 127 -1.69 -8.27 6.18
CA GLY A 127 -0.49 -8.03 5.39
C GLY A 127 -0.77 -7.79 3.91
N TRP A 128 0.31 -7.67 3.12
CA TRP A 128 0.22 -7.53 1.68
C TRP A 128 -0.01 -8.88 1.00
N TYR A 129 -1.01 -8.94 0.14
CA TYR A 129 -1.35 -10.12 -0.65
C TYR A 129 -1.59 -9.74 -2.11
N THR A 130 -1.35 -10.68 -3.01
CA THR A 130 -1.77 -10.57 -4.40
C THR A 130 -3.16 -11.20 -4.56
N ILE A 131 -4.08 -10.44 -5.14
CA ILE A 131 -5.43 -10.86 -5.52
C ILE A 131 -5.61 -10.75 -7.03
N TYR A 132 -6.64 -11.40 -7.57
CA TYR A 132 -6.92 -11.44 -9.01
C TYR A 132 -8.38 -11.02 -9.26
N PRO A 133 -8.70 -9.71 -9.19
CA PRO A 133 -10.07 -9.24 -9.12
C PRO A 133 -10.85 -9.45 -10.44
N GLN A 134 -10.18 -9.29 -11.58
CA GLN A 134 -10.78 -9.41 -12.91
C GLN A 134 -9.75 -9.94 -13.92
N ASP A 135 -10.17 -10.86 -14.80
CA ASP A 135 -9.41 -11.33 -15.98
C ASP A 135 -7.96 -11.74 -15.68
N CYS A 136 -7.73 -12.35 -14.51
CA CYS A 136 -6.41 -12.75 -14.04
C CYS A 136 -5.39 -11.60 -13.88
N ASN A 137 -5.87 -10.35 -13.77
CA ASN A 137 -5.01 -9.22 -13.49
C ASN A 137 -4.59 -9.22 -12.01
N ALA A 138 -3.30 -9.44 -11.76
CA ALA A 138 -2.73 -9.46 -10.42
C ALA A 138 -2.68 -8.05 -9.82
N THR A 139 -3.30 -7.88 -8.65
CA THR A 139 -3.28 -6.63 -7.88
C THR A 139 -2.77 -6.90 -6.48
N THR A 140 -1.78 -6.16 -6.02
CA THR A 140 -1.29 -6.28 -4.64
C THR A 140 -2.08 -5.32 -3.73
N VAL A 141 -2.68 -5.86 -2.67
CA VAL A 141 -3.49 -5.12 -1.70
C VAL A 141 -3.05 -5.43 -0.27
N PHE A 142 -3.29 -4.50 0.65
CA PHE A 142 -3.14 -4.78 2.07
C PHE A 142 -4.46 -5.34 2.62
N CYS A 143 -4.42 -6.56 3.12
CA CYS A 143 -5.55 -7.21 3.76
C CYS A 143 -5.49 -7.04 5.27
N ASP A 144 -6.56 -6.52 5.86
CA ASP A 144 -6.81 -6.63 7.29
C ASP A 144 -7.69 -7.86 7.54
N MET A 145 -7.09 -8.86 8.18
CA MET A 145 -7.66 -10.18 8.46
C MET A 145 -8.18 -10.31 9.90
N ASP A 146 -8.08 -9.26 10.72
CA ASP A 146 -8.39 -9.31 12.16
C ASP A 146 -9.63 -8.46 12.51
N THR A 147 -9.68 -7.20 12.04
CA THR A 147 -10.74 -6.27 12.44
C THR A 147 -12.11 -6.73 11.94
N ASP A 148 -13.10 -6.78 12.83
CA ASP A 148 -14.51 -7.04 12.47
C ASP A 148 -14.69 -8.29 11.57
N SER A 149 -14.09 -9.40 12.01
CA SER A 149 -14.03 -10.70 11.30
C SER A 149 -13.15 -10.73 10.04
N GLY A 150 -12.33 -9.70 9.79
CA GLY A 150 -11.30 -9.71 8.76
C GLY A 150 -11.79 -9.65 7.31
N GLY A 151 -10.88 -9.87 6.36
CA GLY A 151 -11.19 -9.89 4.92
C GLY A 151 -11.37 -8.50 4.31
N TRP A 152 -10.88 -7.45 4.97
CA TRP A 152 -10.95 -6.08 4.50
C TRP A 152 -9.78 -5.75 3.58
N ILE A 153 -10.04 -5.00 2.51
CA ILE A 153 -9.02 -4.38 1.66
C ILE A 153 -8.78 -2.96 2.18
N VAL A 154 -7.58 -2.69 2.69
CA VAL A 154 -7.17 -1.35 3.17
C VAL A 154 -6.64 -0.54 1.99
N PHE A 155 -7.24 0.62 1.73
CA PHE A 155 -6.87 1.50 0.61
C PHE A 155 -6.25 2.83 1.03
N GLN A 156 -6.40 3.20 2.30
CA GLN A 156 -5.75 4.36 2.89
C GLN A 156 -5.20 3.96 4.25
N ARG A 157 -3.97 4.39 4.54
CA ARG A 157 -3.34 4.20 5.85
C ARG A 157 -2.49 5.41 6.23
N ARG A 158 -2.74 5.96 7.42
CA ARG A 158 -1.94 6.99 8.12
C ARG A 158 -1.48 6.41 9.45
N TRP A 159 -0.24 6.68 9.85
CA TRP A 159 0.38 6.00 10.98
C TRP A 159 1.38 6.85 11.77
N ASP A 160 2.23 7.60 11.06
CA ASP A 160 3.38 8.28 11.65
C ASP A 160 3.76 9.60 10.96
N GLY A 161 3.09 9.97 9.87
CA GLY A 161 3.39 11.17 9.09
C GLY A 161 4.63 11.06 8.21
N SER A 162 5.16 9.85 7.98
CA SER A 162 6.34 9.61 7.13
C SER A 162 6.10 9.90 5.64
N VAL A 163 4.83 9.92 5.20
CA VAL A 163 4.46 10.17 3.80
C VAL A 163 3.71 11.48 3.67
N ASN A 164 4.13 12.32 2.72
CA ASN A 164 3.38 13.52 2.35
C ASN A 164 2.12 13.15 1.55
N PHE A 165 0.95 13.51 2.07
CA PHE A 165 -0.37 13.33 1.43
C PHE A 165 -0.86 14.59 0.70
N LEU A 166 -0.21 15.74 0.85
CA LEU A 166 -0.50 16.92 0.01
C LEU A 166 0.12 16.71 -1.38
N ARG A 167 -0.67 16.09 -2.27
CA ARG A 167 -0.26 15.61 -3.59
C ARG A 167 -1.25 16.04 -4.67
N ASP A 168 -0.77 15.99 -5.91
CA ASP A 168 -1.53 16.31 -7.11
C ASP A 168 -2.51 15.20 -7.52
N TRP A 169 -3.36 15.50 -8.52
CA TRP A 169 -4.35 14.58 -9.08
C TRP A 169 -3.72 13.28 -9.57
N ASP A 170 -2.64 13.38 -10.34
CA ASP A 170 -1.97 12.22 -10.94
C ASP A 170 -1.37 11.27 -9.90
N SER A 171 -0.95 11.79 -8.75
CA SER A 171 -0.51 10.97 -7.62
C SER A 171 -1.69 10.25 -6.96
N TYR A 172 -2.80 10.95 -6.68
CA TYR A 172 -4.00 10.33 -6.12
C TYR A 172 -4.65 9.31 -7.06
N LYS A 173 -4.57 9.55 -8.37
CA LYS A 173 -5.00 8.62 -9.42
C LYS A 173 -4.25 7.29 -9.37
N ARG A 174 -2.91 7.34 -9.40
CA ARG A 174 -2.04 6.15 -9.49
C ARG A 174 -1.75 5.48 -8.14
N GLY A 175 -1.88 6.22 -7.05
CA GLY A 175 -1.49 5.79 -5.71
C GLY A 175 -0.05 6.17 -5.38
N PHE A 176 0.24 6.26 -4.08
CA PHE A 176 1.54 6.66 -3.55
C PHE A 176 1.74 6.15 -2.12
N GLY A 177 2.98 6.23 -1.65
CA GLY A 177 3.35 5.93 -0.26
C GLY A 177 4.29 4.73 -0.14
N ASN A 178 4.24 4.09 1.02
CA ASN A 178 5.11 2.99 1.38
C ASN A 178 4.27 1.85 1.98
N GLN A 179 4.49 0.64 1.47
CA GLN A 179 3.80 -0.56 1.94
C GLN A 179 3.99 -0.86 3.43
N LEU A 180 5.10 -0.41 4.01
CA LEU A 180 5.44 -0.63 5.42
C LEU A 180 4.84 0.41 6.37
N THR A 181 4.49 1.60 5.88
CA THR A 181 4.01 2.71 6.70
C THR A 181 2.66 3.23 6.21
N GLU A 182 2.66 4.28 5.42
CA GLU A 182 1.49 5.05 5.01
C GLU A 182 1.32 5.02 3.50
N PHE A 183 0.08 4.90 3.03
CA PHE A 183 -0.17 4.86 1.60
C PHE A 183 -1.60 5.29 1.24
N TRP A 184 -1.74 5.67 -0.03
CA TRP A 184 -3.00 5.76 -0.76
C TRP A 184 -2.94 4.81 -1.95
N MET A 185 -3.90 3.89 -2.06
CA MET A 185 -3.90 2.81 -3.04
C MET A 185 -4.01 3.30 -4.50
N GLY A 186 -4.54 4.50 -4.71
CA GLY A 186 -4.79 5.06 -6.04
C GLY A 186 -6.26 4.96 -6.44
N ASN A 187 -6.82 6.06 -6.94
CA ASN A 187 -8.24 6.16 -7.27
C ASN A 187 -8.64 5.21 -8.39
N ASP A 188 -7.74 4.93 -9.35
CA ASP A 188 -8.02 3.93 -10.41
C ASP A 188 -8.21 2.52 -9.82
N ASN A 189 -7.38 2.14 -8.86
CA ASN A 189 -7.48 0.86 -8.18
C ASN A 189 -8.72 0.77 -7.28
N ILE A 190 -9.02 1.84 -6.54
CA ILE A 190 -10.21 1.90 -5.67
C ILE A 190 -11.48 1.82 -6.53
N HIS A 191 -11.54 2.55 -7.65
CA HIS A 191 -12.63 2.48 -8.60
C HIS A 191 -12.81 1.06 -9.14
N LEU A 192 -11.72 0.45 -9.65
CA LEU A 192 -11.74 -0.90 -10.19
C LEU A 192 -12.32 -1.88 -9.16
N LEU A 193 -11.75 -1.94 -7.96
CA LEU A 193 -12.12 -2.93 -6.95
C LEU A 193 -13.55 -2.73 -6.42
N THR A 194 -13.99 -1.48 -6.22
CA THR A 194 -15.35 -1.19 -5.74
C THR A 194 -16.42 -1.25 -6.83
N SER A 195 -16.02 -1.41 -8.11
CA SER A 195 -16.95 -1.58 -9.23
C SER A 195 -17.39 -3.03 -9.44
N LEU A 196 -16.66 -4.00 -8.88
CA LEU A 196 -16.88 -5.44 -9.08
C LEU A 196 -18.13 -5.97 -8.36
N GLY A 197 -18.61 -5.23 -7.36
CA GLY A 197 -19.78 -5.61 -6.57
C GLY A 197 -20.01 -4.63 -5.43
N PRO A 198 -21.13 -4.77 -4.70
CA PRO A 198 -21.37 -3.97 -3.51
C PRO A 198 -20.29 -4.25 -2.47
N CYS A 199 -19.78 -3.19 -1.84
CA CYS A 199 -18.78 -3.28 -0.78
C CYS A 199 -19.23 -2.42 0.40
N GLU A 200 -19.10 -2.90 1.63
CA GLU A 200 -19.21 -2.05 2.82
C GLU A 200 -17.90 -1.28 3.05
N LEU A 201 -17.98 -0.13 3.72
CA LEU A 201 -16.82 0.66 4.12
C LEU A 201 -16.71 0.71 5.64
N ARG A 202 -15.47 0.63 6.11
CA ARG A 202 -15.08 0.87 7.48
C ARG A 202 -13.94 1.89 7.52
N VAL A 203 -14.06 2.84 8.44
CA VAL A 203 -13.01 3.79 8.78
C VAL A 203 -12.61 3.53 10.22
N ASP A 204 -11.33 3.25 10.45
CA ASP A 204 -10.76 3.07 11.78
C ASP A 204 -9.85 4.26 12.11
N LEU A 205 -9.94 4.77 13.33
CA LEU A 205 -9.22 5.95 13.81
C LEU A 205 -8.60 5.64 15.18
N ARG A 206 -7.40 6.17 15.43
CA ARG A 206 -6.74 6.14 16.73
C ARG A 206 -6.18 7.48 17.11
N ASP A 207 -6.46 7.94 18.32
CA ASP A 207 -5.92 9.19 18.84
C ASP A 207 -4.55 8.99 19.54
N PHE A 208 -3.95 10.08 20.05
CA PHE A 208 -2.63 10.03 20.69
C PHE A 208 -2.69 9.49 22.12
N GLU A 209 -3.88 9.51 22.73
CA GLU A 209 -4.21 8.82 23.97
C GLU A 209 -4.48 7.31 23.77
N ASN A 210 -4.36 6.82 22.53
CA ASN A 210 -4.59 5.44 22.10
C ASN A 210 -6.06 4.97 22.17
N ASN A 211 -7.02 5.89 22.30
CA ASN A 211 -8.44 5.56 22.15
C ASN A 211 -8.74 5.18 20.69
N TYR A 212 -9.61 4.20 20.54
CA TYR A 212 -9.99 3.65 19.24
C TYR A 212 -11.40 4.09 18.86
N TYR A 213 -11.56 4.52 17.62
CA TYR A 213 -12.85 4.91 17.06
C TYR A 213 -13.06 4.27 15.70
N PHE A 214 -14.31 4.05 15.33
CA PHE A 214 -14.66 3.58 13.99
C PHE A 214 -15.98 4.14 13.49
N ALA A 215 -16.18 4.08 12.17
CA ALA A 215 -17.43 4.37 11.47
C ALA A 215 -17.64 3.34 10.35
N LYS A 216 -18.87 2.81 10.21
CA LYS A 216 -19.25 1.86 9.15
C LYS A 216 -20.34 2.42 8.24
N TYR A 217 -20.29 2.06 6.96
CA TYR A 217 -21.28 2.45 5.95
C TYR A 217 -21.69 1.23 5.12
N ALA A 218 -22.99 1.18 4.78
CA ALA A 218 -23.63 0.02 4.15
C ALA A 218 -23.10 -0.29 2.75
N SER A 219 -22.73 0.74 2.00
CA SER A 219 -22.13 0.59 0.68
C SER A 219 -21.09 1.66 0.42
N PHE A 220 -20.11 1.35 -0.40
CA PHE A 220 -19.04 2.25 -0.81
C PHE A 220 -18.59 1.92 -2.22
N ARG A 221 -18.57 2.95 -3.06
CA ARG A 221 -18.06 2.87 -4.42
C ARG A 221 -17.45 4.20 -4.82
N VAL A 222 -16.35 4.12 -5.54
CA VAL A 222 -15.72 5.27 -6.19
C VAL A 222 -15.97 5.14 -7.68
N LEU A 223 -16.47 6.20 -8.33
CA LEU A 223 -16.70 6.19 -9.78
C LEU A 223 -15.39 6.39 -10.56
N GLY A 224 -15.47 6.30 -11.89
CA GLY A 224 -14.29 6.46 -12.75
C GLY A 224 -13.82 7.91 -12.82
N GLU A 225 -12.64 8.11 -13.43
CA GLU A 225 -12.05 9.44 -13.62
C GLU A 225 -12.95 10.40 -14.43
N SER A 226 -13.73 9.88 -15.38
CA SER A 226 -14.70 10.66 -16.16
C SER A 226 -15.77 11.32 -15.28
N GLU A 227 -16.03 10.73 -14.12
CA GLU A 227 -16.93 11.22 -13.06
C GLU A 227 -16.13 11.77 -11.86
N LYS A 228 -14.86 12.13 -12.09
CA LYS A 228 -13.95 12.72 -11.09
C LYS A 228 -13.84 11.90 -9.80
N TYR A 229 -13.87 10.58 -9.92
CA TYR A 229 -13.81 9.67 -8.77
C TYR A 229 -14.89 9.97 -7.71
N ARG A 230 -16.09 10.39 -8.13
CA ARG A 230 -17.21 10.71 -7.24
C ARG A 230 -17.48 9.58 -6.23
N LEU A 231 -17.69 9.97 -4.98
CA LEU A 231 -18.01 9.08 -3.88
C LEU A 231 -19.49 8.69 -3.90
N VAL A 232 -19.77 7.40 -4.08
CA VAL A 232 -21.12 6.83 -3.88
C VAL A 232 -21.11 6.09 -2.55
N LEU A 233 -21.85 6.61 -1.58
CA LEU A 233 -21.82 6.13 -0.19
C LEU A 233 -23.24 5.76 0.27
N GLY A 234 -23.38 4.56 0.83
CA GLY A 234 -24.61 4.07 1.43
C GLY A 234 -24.87 4.68 2.80
N ASP A 235 -25.85 4.12 3.51
CA ASP A 235 -26.25 4.61 4.83
C ASP A 235 -25.19 4.33 5.89
N PHE A 236 -25.06 5.26 6.84
CA PHE A 236 -24.24 5.08 8.03
C PHE A 236 -24.84 3.98 8.91
N LEU A 237 -24.04 2.96 9.21
CA LEU A 237 -24.45 1.80 10.01
C LEU A 237 -24.16 1.97 11.50
N GLY A 238 -23.33 2.95 11.88
CA GLY A 238 -22.91 3.18 13.25
C GLY A 238 -21.40 3.14 13.45
N GLY A 239 -20.99 3.39 14.69
CA GLY A 239 -19.61 3.46 15.12
C GLY A 239 -19.39 4.63 16.07
N ASN A 240 -18.47 4.46 17.02
CA ASN A 240 -18.21 5.45 18.07
C ASN A 240 -17.47 6.70 17.58
N ALA A 241 -17.01 6.75 16.32
CA ALA A 241 -16.50 7.98 15.71
C ALA A 241 -17.62 8.94 15.27
N GLY A 242 -18.87 8.46 15.16
CA GLY A 242 -19.97 9.19 14.53
C GLY A 242 -19.82 9.32 13.02
N ASP A 243 -20.78 9.98 12.36
CA ASP A 243 -20.82 10.14 10.91
C ASP A 243 -20.24 11.49 10.47
N SER A 244 -19.06 11.45 9.85
CA SER A 244 -18.44 12.61 9.18
C SER A 244 -18.14 12.36 7.70
N LEU A 245 -18.72 11.31 7.08
CA LEU A 245 -18.52 11.00 5.66
C LEU A 245 -19.80 11.14 4.83
N SER A 246 -20.99 11.00 5.42
CA SER A 246 -22.24 11.18 4.65
C SER A 246 -22.39 12.60 4.07
N TYR A 247 -21.78 13.61 4.69
CA TYR A 247 -21.71 14.98 4.14
C TYR A 247 -20.98 15.06 2.79
N HIS A 248 -20.12 14.07 2.50
CA HIS A 248 -19.31 13.96 1.29
C HIS A 248 -19.96 13.05 0.23
N ARG A 249 -21.15 12.52 0.49
CA ARG A 249 -21.89 11.67 -0.44
C ARG A 249 -22.13 12.42 -1.75
N ASP A 250 -21.92 11.71 -2.86
CA ASP A 250 -22.06 12.19 -4.24
C ASP A 250 -21.14 13.35 -4.63
N MET A 251 -20.11 13.65 -3.83
CA MET A 251 -19.13 14.67 -4.17
C MET A 251 -17.99 14.09 -5.02
N PRO A 252 -17.52 14.83 -6.04
CA PRO A 252 -16.31 14.49 -6.78
C PRO A 252 -15.07 14.64 -5.90
N PHE A 253 -13.99 13.96 -6.27
CA PHE A 253 -12.70 14.10 -5.59
C PHE A 253 -12.01 15.40 -6.06
N SER A 254 -11.28 16.06 -5.17
CA SER A 254 -10.52 17.28 -5.47
C SER A 254 -9.11 17.20 -4.89
N THR A 255 -8.15 17.79 -5.61
CA THR A 255 -6.74 17.99 -5.20
C THR A 255 -6.37 19.47 -5.35
N THR A 256 -5.18 19.85 -4.90
CA THR A 256 -4.73 21.26 -4.99
C THR A 256 -4.62 21.78 -6.43
N ASP A 257 -4.36 20.90 -7.39
CA ASP A 257 -4.22 21.20 -8.81
C ASP A 257 -5.50 20.92 -9.63
N GLN A 258 -6.50 20.25 -9.05
CA GLN A 258 -7.79 20.00 -9.69
C GLN A 258 -8.95 20.20 -8.73
N ASP A 259 -9.59 21.36 -8.87
CA ASP A 259 -10.76 21.76 -8.09
C ASP A 259 -12.05 21.24 -8.75
N ASN A 260 -12.74 20.35 -8.06
CA ASN A 260 -14.07 19.88 -8.42
C ASN A 260 -15.09 20.09 -7.29
N ASP A 261 -14.73 20.83 -6.23
CA ASP A 261 -15.59 20.96 -5.06
C ASP A 261 -16.75 21.95 -5.28
N MET A 262 -17.63 22.08 -4.28
CA MET A 262 -18.83 22.92 -4.39
C MET A 262 -18.62 24.32 -3.80
N SER A 263 -17.42 24.63 -3.33
CA SER A 263 -17.10 25.90 -2.71
C SER A 263 -16.75 26.97 -3.74
N SER A 264 -16.58 28.20 -3.27
CA SER A 264 -16.11 29.33 -4.08
C SER A 264 -14.59 29.44 -4.15
N PHE A 265 -13.88 28.63 -3.36
CA PHE A 265 -12.43 28.55 -3.29
C PHE A 265 -12.02 27.08 -3.23
N ASN A 266 -10.77 26.77 -3.58
CA ASN A 266 -10.29 25.40 -3.60
C ASN A 266 -10.11 24.84 -2.18
N CYS A 267 -11.00 23.93 -1.77
CA CYS A 267 -10.99 23.32 -0.45
C CYS A 267 -9.71 22.51 -0.18
N ALA A 268 -9.19 21.83 -1.21
CA ALA A 268 -7.98 21.02 -1.09
C ALA A 268 -6.74 21.88 -0.75
N THR A 269 -6.68 23.10 -1.28
CA THR A 269 -5.63 24.07 -1.01
C THR A 269 -5.78 24.68 0.39
N GLU A 270 -6.99 25.11 0.76
CA GLU A 270 -7.25 25.73 2.06
C GLU A 270 -7.03 24.75 3.22
N TYR A 271 -7.54 23.52 3.09
CA TYR A 271 -7.49 22.48 4.13
C TYR A 271 -6.38 21.44 3.92
N LYS A 272 -5.43 21.73 3.03
CA LYS A 272 -4.16 21.01 2.84
C LYS A 272 -4.32 19.49 2.75
N GLY A 273 -5.20 19.04 1.86
CA GLY A 273 -5.47 17.63 1.66
C GLY A 273 -5.99 17.33 0.25
N ALA A 274 -6.53 16.13 0.09
CA ALA A 274 -7.30 15.76 -1.08
C ALA A 274 -8.44 14.84 -0.65
N TRP A 275 -9.65 15.17 -1.08
CA TRP A 275 -10.85 14.53 -0.56
C TRP A 275 -12.03 14.73 -1.50
N TRP A 276 -13.14 14.07 -1.19
CA TRP A 276 -14.44 14.34 -1.79
C TRP A 276 -15.06 15.60 -1.16
N TYR A 277 -14.39 16.75 -1.31
CA TYR A 277 -14.81 18.00 -0.68
C TYR A 277 -16.19 18.46 -1.20
N ASN A 278 -17.00 18.96 -0.28
CA ASN A 278 -18.26 19.67 -0.56
C ASN A 278 -17.97 21.17 -0.37
N ASP A 279 -18.50 21.80 0.69
CA ASP A 279 -18.15 23.16 1.11
C ASP A 279 -17.85 23.23 2.61
N CYS A 280 -16.66 22.85 3.09
CA CYS A 280 -15.67 22.01 2.43
C CYS A 280 -15.69 20.58 2.98
N HIS A 281 -15.61 20.38 4.30
CA HIS A 281 -15.56 19.02 4.85
C HIS A 281 -16.04 18.85 6.28
N TYR A 282 -16.51 17.64 6.58
CA TYR A 282 -16.64 17.10 7.95
C TYR A 282 -15.53 16.07 8.25
N SER A 283 -14.87 15.50 7.24
CA SER A 283 -13.70 14.64 7.39
C SER A 283 -12.57 15.05 6.44
N ASN A 284 -11.32 14.93 6.89
CA ASN A 284 -10.13 15.26 6.10
C ASN A 284 -8.98 14.27 6.40
N LEU A 285 -9.20 12.98 6.19
CA LEU A 285 -8.24 11.94 6.61
C LEU A 285 -6.92 11.96 5.82
N ASN A 286 -6.89 12.66 4.70
CA ASN A 286 -5.71 12.90 3.86
C ASN A 286 -5.05 14.25 4.14
N GLY A 287 -5.49 14.97 5.18
CA GLY A 287 -4.89 16.23 5.62
C GLY A 287 -3.50 16.07 6.25
N MET A 288 -3.00 17.19 6.79
CA MET A 288 -1.69 17.28 7.41
C MET A 288 -1.61 16.48 8.71
N TYR A 289 -0.46 15.86 8.96
CA TYR A 289 -0.22 15.06 10.16
C TYR A 289 0.23 15.96 11.33
N TRP A 290 -0.70 16.56 12.06
CA TRP A 290 -0.41 17.55 13.13
C TRP A 290 -0.17 16.97 14.52
N MET A 291 -0.12 15.65 14.66
CA MET A 291 0.20 14.98 15.92
C MET A 291 -0.71 15.34 17.11
N GLY A 292 -2.02 15.29 16.93
CA GLY A 292 -3.00 15.58 17.98
C GLY A 292 -3.56 17.00 17.88
N ALA A 293 -3.67 17.70 19.01
CA ALA A 293 -4.26 19.03 19.07
C ALA A 293 -3.42 20.05 18.26
N HIS A 294 -4.08 20.86 17.44
CA HIS A 294 -3.41 21.83 16.56
C HIS A 294 -4.19 23.14 16.44
N GLY A 295 -3.47 24.24 16.21
CA GLY A 295 -4.03 25.60 16.21
C GLY A 295 -4.61 26.06 14.88
N SER A 296 -4.18 25.47 13.76
CA SER A 296 -4.76 25.73 12.44
C SER A 296 -6.18 25.17 12.37
N TYR A 297 -7.03 25.79 11.56
CA TYR A 297 -8.42 25.35 11.45
C TYR A 297 -8.55 24.26 10.38
N ALA A 298 -9.01 23.08 10.81
CA ALA A 298 -9.54 22.04 9.93
C ALA A 298 -8.59 21.45 8.86
N ASP A 299 -7.27 21.71 8.91
CA ASP A 299 -6.28 21.27 7.90
C ASP A 299 -5.49 20.00 8.27
N GLY A 300 -5.86 19.35 9.39
CA GLY A 300 -5.25 18.10 9.87
C GLY A 300 -6.01 16.84 9.44
N ILE A 301 -5.58 15.68 9.96
CA ILE A 301 -6.30 14.39 9.84
C ILE A 301 -7.52 14.43 10.75
N ASN A 302 -8.59 15.06 10.28
CA ASN A 302 -9.72 15.44 11.11
C ASN A 302 -10.96 14.56 10.84
N TRP A 303 -11.74 14.31 11.90
CA TRP A 303 -13.06 13.67 11.85
C TRP A 303 -13.97 14.42 12.81
N LYS A 304 -14.86 15.26 12.26
CA LYS A 304 -15.62 16.28 12.99
C LYS A 304 -16.37 15.69 14.20
N THR A 305 -17.20 14.68 13.97
CA THR A 305 -18.04 14.08 15.03
C THR A 305 -17.24 13.36 16.12
N GLY A 306 -15.95 13.12 15.91
CA GLY A 306 -15.08 12.47 16.89
C GLY A 306 -14.32 13.47 17.75
N LYS A 307 -13.43 14.27 17.16
CA LYS A 307 -12.57 15.23 17.88
C LYS A 307 -12.54 16.63 17.22
N GLU A 308 -13.57 16.94 16.44
CA GLU A 308 -13.76 18.24 15.76
C GLU A 308 -12.61 18.59 14.80
N TYR A 309 -12.35 19.89 14.58
CA TYR A 309 -11.45 20.40 13.55
C TYR A 309 -10.04 20.77 14.02
N HIS A 310 -9.80 20.78 15.34
CA HIS A 310 -8.53 21.17 15.97
C HIS A 310 -7.76 19.96 16.52
N TYR A 311 -8.07 18.76 16.04
CA TYR A 311 -7.39 17.54 16.46
C TYR A 311 -7.12 16.62 15.27
N SER A 312 -5.84 16.31 15.04
CA SER A 312 -5.38 15.37 14.01
C SER A 312 -5.15 13.99 14.63
N TYR A 313 -5.83 12.96 14.11
CA TYR A 313 -5.64 11.58 14.56
C TYR A 313 -4.21 11.07 14.33
N LYS A 314 -3.79 10.11 15.16
CA LYS A 314 -2.49 9.44 15.09
C LYS A 314 -2.47 8.36 14.00
N GLN A 315 -3.52 7.55 13.95
CA GLN A 315 -3.62 6.46 12.98
C GLN A 315 -4.99 6.48 12.34
N THR A 316 -5.04 6.29 11.03
CA THR A 316 -6.29 6.10 10.30
C THR A 316 -6.14 5.01 9.27
N GLU A 317 -7.17 4.19 9.13
CA GLU A 317 -7.27 3.24 8.04
C GLU A 317 -8.66 3.34 7.42
N MET A 318 -8.72 3.45 6.09
CA MET A 318 -9.96 3.26 5.35
C MET A 318 -9.89 1.94 4.61
N LYS A 319 -10.94 1.13 4.77
CA LYS A 319 -10.96 -0.23 4.26
C LYS A 319 -12.36 -0.63 3.81
N PHE A 320 -12.45 -1.40 2.73
CA PHE A 320 -13.72 -1.89 2.21
C PHE A 320 -13.70 -3.41 2.06
N ARG A 321 -14.87 -4.02 2.09
CA ARG A 321 -15.05 -5.47 1.96
C ARG A 321 -16.30 -5.77 1.13
N PRO A 322 -16.26 -6.71 0.18
CA PRO A 322 -17.46 -7.15 -0.53
C PRO A 322 -18.53 -7.69 0.44
N VAL A 323 -19.79 -7.33 0.21
CA VAL A 323 -20.96 -7.82 0.99
C VAL A 323 -21.72 -8.93 0.28
#